data_AF-A0A6S7LRM7-F1
#
_entry.id   AF-A0A6S7LRM7-F1
#
_cell.length_a   1.000
_cell.length_b   1.000
_cell.length_c   1.000
_cell.angle_alpha   90.00
_cell.angle_beta   90.00
_cell.angle_gamma   90.00
#
_symmetry.space_group_name_H-M   'P 1'
#
loop_
_entity.id
_entity.type
_entity.pdbx_description
1 polymer ?
#
loop_
_entity_poly.entity_id
_entity_poly.type
_entity_poly.pdbx_seq_one_letter_code
_entity_poly.pdbx_strand_id
1 'polypeptide(L)'
;MAVRQITGSIRLLKILHGLEHTTSTSTVYKHDTGLALASSKGQEIIIPRNINPGVFATLVWDNNDFNEETVSGKGTTHVANGIILQNGD
;
A
#
# COMPACT_ATOMS: atom_id res chain seq x y z
N MET A 1 -7.37 -2.86 -9.97
CA MET A 1 -7.21 -3.49 -8.65
C MET A 1 -8.44 -4.28 -8.21
N ALA A 2 -9.67 -3.80 -8.45
CA ALA A 2 -10.90 -4.51 -8.09
C ALA A 2 -10.93 -6.01 -8.43
N VAL A 3 -10.65 -6.39 -9.69
CA VAL A 3 -10.61 -7.82 -10.09
C VAL A 3 -9.56 -8.60 -9.30
N ARG A 4 -8.41 -7.99 -8.97
CA ARG A 4 -7.37 -8.63 -8.14
C ARG A 4 -7.86 -8.87 -6.71
N GLN A 5 -8.50 -7.88 -6.11
CA GLN A 5 -9.02 -7.96 -4.74
C GLN A 5 -10.12 -9.03 -4.65
N ILE A 6 -11.08 -9.01 -5.58
CA ILE A 6 -12.20 -9.96 -5.59
C ILE A 6 -11.73 -11.41 -5.84
N THR A 7 -10.76 -11.60 -6.73
CA THR A 7 -10.44 -12.96 -7.23
C THR A 7 -9.12 -13.53 -6.73
N GLY A 8 -8.22 -12.69 -6.18
CA GLY A 8 -6.83 -13.07 -5.90
C GLY A 8 -6.02 -13.53 -7.13
N SER A 9 -6.59 -13.52 -8.34
CA SER A 9 -6.06 -14.25 -9.48
C SER A 9 -5.21 -13.38 -10.41
N ILE A 10 -3.89 -13.52 -10.29
CA ILE A 10 -2.95 -12.89 -11.23
C ILE A 10 -3.10 -13.43 -12.65
N ARG A 11 -3.50 -14.70 -12.81
CA ARG A 11 -3.72 -15.30 -14.13
C ARG A 11 -4.88 -14.64 -14.87
N LEU A 12 -5.98 -14.37 -14.15
CA LEU A 12 -7.14 -13.67 -14.72
C LEU A 12 -6.77 -12.25 -15.16
N LEU A 13 -6.02 -11.51 -14.34
CA LEU A 13 -5.56 -10.16 -14.70
C LEU A 13 -4.69 -10.16 -15.96
N LYS A 14 -3.81 -11.16 -16.13
CA LYS A 14 -2.97 -11.29 -17.34
C LYS A 14 -3.81 -11.50 -18.60
N ILE A 15 -4.84 -12.34 -18.52
CA ILE A 15 -5.76 -12.56 -19.66
C ILE A 15 -6.49 -11.26 -20.01
N LEU A 16 -7.08 -10.59 -19.01
CA LEU A 16 -7.80 -9.34 -19.22
C LEU A 16 -6.91 -8.24 -19.79
N HIS A 17 -5.65 -8.16 -19.35
CA HIS A 17 -4.67 -7.22 -19.89
C HIS A 17 -4.32 -7.56 -21.35
N GLY A 18 -4.12 -8.85 -21.66
CA GLY A 18 -3.87 -9.29 -23.03
C GLY A 18 -5.04 -9.06 -24.00
N LEU A 19 -6.26 -8.97 -23.47
CA LEU A 19 -7.47 -8.59 -24.20
C LEU A 19 -7.77 -7.08 -24.15
N GLU A 20 -6.83 -6.27 -23.64
CA GLU A 20 -6.94 -4.80 -23.54
C GLU A 20 -8.10 -4.29 -22.65
N HIS A 21 -8.70 -5.14 -21.83
CA HIS A 21 -9.78 -4.78 -20.92
C HIS A 21 -9.30 -4.18 -19.59
N THR A 22 -8.00 -4.27 -19.28
CA THR A 22 -7.42 -3.67 -18.09
C THR A 22 -5.99 -3.25 -18.34
N THR A 23 -5.51 -2.25 -17.59
CA THR A 23 -4.11 -1.85 -17.57
C THR A 23 -3.26 -2.88 -16.81
N SER A 24 -1.99 -2.99 -17.20
CA SER A 24 -1.03 -3.86 -16.51
C SER A 24 -0.89 -3.53 -15.02
N THR A 25 -0.70 -4.55 -14.18
CA THR A 25 -0.52 -4.35 -12.73
C THR A 25 0.68 -3.46 -12.40
N SER A 26 1.75 -3.51 -13.20
CA SER A 26 2.93 -2.67 -12.98
C SER A 26 2.65 -1.19 -13.26
N THR A 27 1.84 -0.88 -14.28
CA THR A 27 1.43 0.50 -14.54
C THR A 27 0.59 1.05 -13.40
N VAL A 28 -0.36 0.26 -12.87
CA VAL A 28 -1.18 0.67 -11.73
C VAL A 28 -0.31 0.98 -10.51
N TYR A 29 0.61 0.08 -10.12
CA TYR A 29 1.48 0.32 -8.98
C TYR A 29 2.39 1.55 -9.15
N LYS A 30 2.90 1.80 -10.36
CA LYS A 30 3.68 3.02 -10.65
C LYS A 30 2.83 4.27 -10.46
N HIS A 31 1.59 4.24 -10.94
CA HIS A 31 0.67 5.35 -10.79
C HIS A 31 0.31 5.61 -9.32
N ASP A 32 -0.05 4.57 -8.57
CA ASP A 32 -0.37 4.67 -7.13
C ASP A 32 0.83 5.20 -6.33
N THR A 33 2.04 4.72 -6.64
CA THR A 33 3.29 5.24 -6.04
C THR A 33 3.49 6.72 -6.37
N GLY A 34 3.24 7.12 -7.62
CA GLY A 34 3.35 8.52 -8.05
C GLY A 34 2.37 9.43 -7.31
N LEU A 35 1.14 8.99 -7.11
CA LEU A 35 0.14 9.72 -6.32
C LEU A 35 0.56 9.86 -4.85
N ALA A 36 1.05 8.78 -4.22
CA ALA A 36 1.51 8.81 -2.84
C ALA A 36 2.71 9.76 -2.63
N LEU A 37 3.65 9.79 -3.58
CA LEU A 37 4.77 10.74 -3.55
C LEU A 37 4.29 12.19 -3.74
N ALA A 38 3.34 12.40 -4.66
CA ALA A 38 2.77 13.73 -4.90
C ALA A 38 2.01 14.25 -3.67
N SER A 39 1.25 13.39 -2.98
CA SER A 39 0.52 13.77 -1.75
C SER A 39 1.45 14.05 -0.58
N SER A 40 2.62 13.41 -0.55
CA SER A 40 3.64 13.62 0.49
C SER A 40 4.50 14.86 0.22
N LYS A 41 4.42 15.46 -0.98
CA LYS A 41 5.25 16.60 -1.36
C LYS A 41 4.89 17.84 -0.56
N GLY A 42 5.85 18.35 0.21
CA GLY A 42 5.66 19.53 1.06
C GLY A 42 5.09 19.23 2.44
N GLN A 43 4.88 17.95 2.79
CA GLN A 43 4.59 17.55 4.15
C GLN A 43 5.90 17.44 4.96
N GLU A 44 5.86 17.92 6.19
CA GLU A 44 6.97 17.72 7.14
C GLU A 44 7.05 16.24 7.52
N ILE A 45 8.22 15.62 7.34
CA ILE A 45 8.44 14.23 7.75
C ILE A 45 8.65 14.21 9.26
N ILE A 46 7.61 13.80 9.99
CA ILE A 46 7.69 13.65 11.45
C ILE A 46 8.25 12.26 11.76
N ILE A 47 9.51 12.21 12.16
CA ILE A 47 10.13 11.00 12.70
C ILE A 47 9.78 10.92 14.20
N PRO A 48 9.23 9.79 14.70
CA PRO A 48 8.96 9.64 16.12
C PRO A 48 10.22 9.84 16.96
N ARG A 49 10.10 10.52 18.11
CA ARG A 49 11.24 10.89 18.97
C ARG A 49 12.10 9.71 19.43
N ASN A 50 11.55 8.50 19.43
CA ASN A 50 12.23 7.28 19.86
C ASN A 50 13.05 6.63 18.75
N ILE A 51 13.06 7.19 17.54
CA ILE A 51 13.86 6.73 16.42
C ILE A 51 15.14 7.54 16.35
N ASN A 52 16.27 6.87 16.57
CA ASN A 52 17.58 7.48 16.62
C ASN A 52 18.14 7.70 15.21
N PRO A 53 18.58 8.93 14.87
CA PRO A 53 19.28 9.18 13.61
C PRO A 53 20.57 8.36 13.51
N GLY A 54 20.88 7.87 12.31
CA GLY A 54 22.12 7.12 12.05
C GLY A 54 22.14 5.67 12.53
N VAL A 55 21.10 5.20 13.23
CA VAL A 55 20.96 3.80 13.64
C VAL A 55 20.16 3.02 12.60
N PHE A 56 20.64 1.82 12.23
CA PHE A 56 19.93 0.95 11.31
C PHE A 56 18.52 0.64 11.83
N ALA A 57 17.51 0.88 10.98
CA ALA A 57 16.11 0.64 11.30
C ALA A 57 15.52 -0.39 10.34
N THR A 58 14.86 -1.40 10.90
CA THR A 58 13.98 -2.30 10.14
C THR A 58 12.56 -1.79 10.20
N LEU A 59 11.96 -1.65 9.02
CA LEU A 59 10.63 -1.11 8.84
C LEU A 59 9.68 -2.23 8.43
N VAL A 60 8.65 -2.50 9.23
CA VAL A 60 7.62 -3.51 8.92
C VAL A 60 6.26 -2.86 8.91
N TRP A 61 5.56 -2.91 7.78
CA TRP A 61 4.23 -2.34 7.61
C TRP A 61 3.26 -3.44 7.21
N ASP A 62 2.06 -3.39 7.76
CA ASP A 62 0.95 -4.23 7.34
C ASP A 62 -0.31 -3.38 7.16
N ASN A 63 -1.16 -3.80 6.24
CA ASN A 63 -2.41 -3.14 5.95
C ASN A 63 -3.55 -3.99 6.50
N ASN A 64 -4.06 -3.61 7.67
CA ASN A 64 -5.12 -4.33 8.37
C ASN A 64 -6.48 -3.89 7.80
N ASP A 65 -6.72 -4.27 6.55
CA ASP A 65 -7.99 -4.06 5.87
C ASP A 65 -8.96 -5.19 6.20
N PHE A 66 -10.08 -4.85 6.83
CA PHE A 66 -11.17 -5.80 7.10
C PHE A 66 -12.46 -5.34 6.42
N ASN A 67 -13.21 -6.31 5.87
CA ASN A 67 -14.52 -6.10 5.24
C ASN A 67 -14.50 -5.12 4.05
N GLU A 68 -13.42 -5.05 3.27
CA GLU A 68 -13.29 -4.11 2.13
C GLU A 68 -14.44 -4.19 1.10
N GLU A 69 -15.17 -5.30 1.05
CA GLU A 69 -16.18 -5.57 0.02
C GLU A 69 -17.53 -4.85 0.23
N THR A 70 -17.64 -3.93 1.19
CA THR A 70 -18.89 -3.16 1.33
C THR A 70 -18.96 -2.04 0.29
N VAL A 71 -20.03 -2.03 -0.52
CA VAL A 71 -20.29 -1.02 -1.57
C VAL A 71 -20.33 0.41 -1.01
N SER A 72 -20.70 0.57 0.26
CA SER A 72 -20.80 1.88 0.93
C SER A 72 -19.54 2.30 1.69
N GLY A 73 -18.56 1.42 1.86
CA GLY A 73 -17.43 1.62 2.77
C GLY A 73 -17.81 1.62 4.26
N LYS A 74 -19.08 1.41 4.63
CA LYS A 74 -19.53 1.42 6.02
C LYS A 74 -19.20 0.09 6.70
N GLY A 75 -18.51 0.16 7.84
CA GLY A 75 -18.12 -1.03 8.61
C GLY A 75 -16.85 -1.71 8.09
N THR A 76 -16.12 -1.06 7.18
CA THR A 76 -14.77 -1.46 6.81
C THR A 76 -13.76 -0.89 7.80
N THR A 77 -12.66 -1.61 8.00
CA THR A 77 -11.48 -1.09 8.70
C THR A 77 -10.41 -0.87 7.66
N HIS A 78 -9.84 0.33 7.62
CA HIS A 78 -8.71 0.68 6.76
C HIS A 78 -7.59 1.26 7.61
N VAL A 79 -6.70 0.40 8.09
CA VAL A 79 -5.63 0.80 9.01
C VAL A 79 -4.30 0.25 8.52
N ALA A 80 -3.43 1.15 8.07
CA ALA A 80 -2.03 0.84 7.84
C ALA A 80 -1.25 0.93 9.16
N ASN A 81 -0.81 -0.22 9.67
CA ASN A 81 0.01 -0.30 10.87
C ASN A 81 1.48 -0.46 10.51
N GLY A 82 2.35 0.10 11.35
CA GLY A 82 3.79 0.03 11.16
C GLY A 82 4.51 -0.26 12.47
N ILE A 83 5.58 -1.07 12.38
CA ILE A 83 6.54 -1.32 13.45
C ILE A 83 7.91 -0.85 12.94
N ILE A 84 8.59 -0.05 13.75
CA ILE A 84 9.96 0.36 13.51
C ILE A 84 10.83 -0.30 14.57
N LEU A 85 11.81 -1.09 14.14
CA LEU A 85 12.77 -1.77 15.00
C LEU A 85 14.14 -1.14 14.80
N GLN A 86 14.74 -0.65 15.88
CA GLN A 86 16.15 -0.25 15.92
C GLN A 86 16.83 -1.05 17.02
N ASN A 87 17.93 -1.73 16.68
CA ASN A 87 18.80 -2.32 17.69
C ASN A 87 19.77 -1.22 18.14
N GLY A 88 19.83 -0.96 19.43
CA GLY A 88 20.93 -0.17 20.00
C GLY A 88 22.23 -0.99 19.92
N ASP A 89 23.35 -0.29 19.74
CA ASP A 89 24.67 -0.85 20.02
C ASP A 89 24.81 -1.22 21.51
#